data_AF-A0AAE3ADP8-F1
#
_entry.id   AF-A0AAE3ADP8-F1
#
_cell.length_a   1.000
_cell.length_b   1.000
_cell.length_c   1.000
_cell.angle_alpha   90.00
_cell.angle_beta   90.00
_cell.angle_gamma   90.00
#
_symmetry.space_group_name_H-M   'P 1'
#
loop_
_entity.id
_entity.type
_entity.pdbx_description
1 polymer ?
#
loop_
_entity_poly.entity_id
_entity_poly.type
_entity_poly.pdbx_seq_one_letter_code
_entity_poly.pdbx_strand_id
1 'polypeptide(L)'
;MDRGRSLGRGRLSGPAVEALYGRSLHMSASRMDQVKRCHFGYFMQYGLRAKDRRPAGFEAPEIGTFIHYLLENVAREVKIRGGWAAVQQPELRQLVREYTDRYAREEIDGYQEKSARFRYLFSRLRTAAYAIVEDMAGELAQSDFSPVAFELGFGGKDGQLPAVTITEGDQRLSVSGKVDRVDGWLHDGRLYLRVVDYKTGKKSFDLSDLRYGLGIQMLLYLFTLEQEGRSYFGYPIVPAGVLYHPAREVILKADRGIQPEKLQLALQSALRRSGMVLSDPQVLRAMEHSALESPHYLPIKVKKDGTIADGVASAEQLGKLGRYVDRLLHQIAREIGSGSIDADPVAHGPQDRACQHCDFAAACGFQEGRGGDRVRYIRSVDPGEFWKFVEEESREEGSPCR
;
A
#
# COMPACT_ATOMS: atom_id res chain seq x y z
N MET A 1 30.80 -24.34 -26.64
CA MET A 1 30.31 -23.81 -25.36
C MET A 1 31.03 -22.52 -24.91
N ASP A 2 32.09 -22.05 -25.62
CA ASP A 2 32.85 -20.86 -25.23
C ASP A 2 32.18 -19.50 -25.49
N ARG A 3 31.22 -19.41 -26.42
CA ARG A 3 30.47 -18.16 -26.66
C ARG A 3 29.59 -17.72 -25.47
N GLY A 4 29.21 -18.65 -24.60
CA GLY A 4 28.38 -18.34 -23.42
C GLY A 4 29.13 -17.66 -22.29
N ARG A 5 30.46 -17.87 -22.19
CA ARG A 5 31.28 -17.33 -21.09
C ARG A 5 31.58 -15.83 -21.24
N SER A 6 31.49 -15.28 -22.45
CA SER A 6 31.69 -13.85 -22.74
C SER A 6 30.38 -13.06 -22.82
N LEU A 7 29.22 -13.72 -22.76
CA LEU A 7 27.92 -13.06 -22.76
C LEU A 7 27.57 -12.63 -21.32
N GLY A 8 27.67 -11.32 -21.07
CA GLY A 8 27.09 -10.71 -19.87
C GLY A 8 25.56 -10.63 -19.94
N ARG A 9 24.91 -10.22 -18.85
CA ARG A 9 23.45 -10.06 -18.76
C ARG A 9 22.88 -9.19 -19.87
N GLY A 10 23.62 -8.13 -20.24
CA GLY A 10 23.27 -7.24 -21.34
C GLY A 10 22.07 -6.34 -21.03
N ARG A 11 21.51 -5.75 -22.07
CA ARG A 11 20.26 -4.98 -22.04
C ARG A 11 19.36 -5.45 -23.17
N LEU A 12 18.06 -5.30 -22.98
CA LEU A 12 17.10 -5.53 -24.05
C LEU A 12 17.27 -4.45 -25.13
N SER A 13 17.24 -4.86 -26.40
CA SER A 13 17.18 -3.91 -27.51
C SER A 13 15.80 -3.24 -27.55
N GLY A 14 15.68 -2.07 -28.19
CA GLY A 14 14.38 -1.40 -28.38
C GLY A 14 13.28 -2.32 -28.93
N PRO A 15 13.54 -3.09 -30.01
CA PRO A 15 12.58 -4.08 -30.52
C PRO A 15 12.22 -5.18 -29.50
N ALA A 16 13.16 -5.61 -28.65
CA ALA A 16 12.86 -6.59 -27.61
C ALA A 16 12.00 -6.00 -26.48
N VAL A 17 12.26 -4.74 -26.09
CA VAL A 17 11.42 -4.00 -25.14
C VAL A 17 9.99 -3.89 -25.67
N GLU A 18 9.82 -3.47 -26.93
CA GLU A 18 8.50 -3.38 -27.56
C GLU A 18 7.81 -4.74 -27.68
N ALA A 19 8.55 -5.81 -28.04
CA ALA A 19 7.99 -7.15 -28.15
C ALA A 19 7.53 -7.73 -26.79
N LEU A 20 8.26 -7.45 -25.71
CA LEU A 20 7.96 -7.99 -24.38
C LEU A 20 6.90 -7.16 -23.64
N TYR A 21 6.99 -5.84 -23.73
CA TYR A 21 6.19 -4.93 -22.92
C TYR A 21 5.18 -4.09 -23.70
N GLY A 22 5.30 -4.03 -25.04
CA GLY A 22 4.49 -3.19 -25.91
C GLY A 22 4.94 -1.72 -25.93
N ARG A 23 4.26 -0.91 -26.75
CA ARG A 23 4.43 0.56 -26.79
C ARG A 23 3.80 1.29 -25.60
N SER A 24 2.80 0.65 -24.99
CA SER A 24 2.09 1.16 -23.81
C SER A 24 2.31 0.20 -22.64
N LEU A 25 3.14 0.62 -21.70
CA LEU A 25 3.46 -0.11 -20.47
C LEU A 25 2.29 -0.02 -19.50
N HIS A 26 1.50 -1.09 -19.41
CA HIS A 26 0.47 -1.21 -18.39
C HIS A 26 1.08 -1.63 -17.05
N MET A 27 1.00 -0.74 -16.08
CA MET A 27 1.59 -0.90 -14.75
C MET A 27 0.52 -0.97 -13.67
N SER A 28 0.88 -1.67 -12.59
CA SER A 28 0.22 -1.60 -11.30
C SER A 28 1.22 -1.08 -10.28
N ALA A 29 0.75 -0.65 -9.13
CA ALA A 29 1.62 -0.29 -8.02
C ALA A 29 2.61 -1.40 -7.65
N SER A 30 2.15 -2.66 -7.61
CA SER A 30 3.00 -3.82 -7.36
C SER A 30 4.05 -4.07 -8.46
N ARG A 31 3.74 -3.76 -9.73
CA ARG A 31 4.72 -3.83 -10.84
C ARG A 31 5.81 -2.78 -10.68
N MET A 32 5.45 -1.56 -10.29
CA MET A 32 6.40 -0.47 -10.05
C MET A 32 7.32 -0.79 -8.87
N ASP A 33 6.75 -1.26 -7.76
CA ASP A 33 7.51 -1.77 -6.62
C ASP A 33 8.47 -2.89 -7.06
N GLN A 34 8.05 -3.78 -7.97
CA GLN A 34 8.92 -4.85 -8.45
C GLN A 34 10.11 -4.32 -9.28
N VAL A 35 9.93 -3.30 -10.12
CA VAL A 35 11.03 -2.63 -10.82
C VAL A 35 12.02 -2.06 -9.80
N LYS A 36 11.52 -1.31 -8.82
CA LYS A 36 12.36 -0.69 -7.79
C LYS A 36 12.95 -1.70 -6.80
N ARG A 37 12.40 -2.91 -6.69
CA ARG A 37 13.00 -4.02 -5.93
C ARG A 37 14.18 -4.65 -6.67
N CYS A 38 14.04 -4.97 -7.95
CA CYS A 38 15.09 -5.55 -8.80
C CYS A 38 14.65 -5.58 -10.27
N HIS A 39 15.42 -4.98 -11.18
CA HIS A 39 15.08 -4.95 -12.60
C HIS A 39 15.04 -6.36 -13.22
N PHE A 40 15.99 -7.22 -12.88
CA PHE A 40 15.98 -8.61 -13.34
C PHE A 40 14.76 -9.39 -12.84
N GLY A 41 14.34 -9.16 -11.60
CA GLY A 41 13.13 -9.75 -11.03
C GLY A 41 11.88 -9.31 -11.80
N TYR A 42 11.79 -8.03 -12.17
CA TYR A 42 10.72 -7.52 -13.02
C TYR A 42 10.75 -8.14 -14.42
N PHE A 43 11.94 -8.24 -15.04
CA PHE A 43 12.11 -8.86 -16.36
C PHE A 43 11.64 -10.33 -16.37
N MET A 44 12.03 -11.13 -15.38
CA MET A 44 11.59 -12.52 -15.27
C MET A 44 10.07 -12.63 -15.12
N GLN A 45 9.50 -11.84 -14.20
CA GLN A 45 8.08 -11.94 -13.85
C GLN A 45 7.14 -11.37 -14.92
N TYR A 46 7.49 -10.23 -15.51
CA TYR A 46 6.59 -9.47 -16.39
C TYR A 46 7.06 -9.41 -17.85
N GLY A 47 8.36 -9.48 -18.10
CA GLY A 47 8.92 -9.58 -19.46
C GLY A 47 8.77 -11.00 -19.99
N LEU A 48 9.48 -11.96 -19.39
CA LEU A 48 9.42 -13.37 -19.77
C LEU A 48 8.17 -14.09 -19.29
N ARG A 49 7.43 -13.51 -18.34
CA ARG A 49 6.24 -14.13 -17.72
C ARG A 49 6.56 -15.50 -17.12
N ALA A 50 7.75 -15.64 -16.56
CA ALA A 50 8.17 -16.86 -15.89
C ALA A 50 7.27 -17.13 -14.68
N LYS A 51 6.90 -18.39 -14.50
CA LYS A 51 6.07 -18.85 -13.37
C LYS A 51 6.88 -19.80 -12.52
N ASP A 52 6.81 -19.61 -11.20
CA ASP A 52 7.34 -20.60 -10.28
C ASP A 52 6.54 -21.91 -10.36
N ARG A 53 7.23 -23.02 -10.12
CA ARG A 53 6.62 -24.34 -10.08
C ARG A 53 5.90 -24.52 -8.74
N ARG A 54 4.60 -24.22 -8.73
CA ARG A 54 3.77 -24.47 -7.54
C ARG A 54 3.52 -25.98 -7.37
N PRO A 55 3.87 -26.58 -6.23
CA PRO A 55 3.41 -27.94 -5.92
C PRO A 55 1.88 -27.95 -5.82
N ALA A 56 1.25 -29.07 -6.16
CA ALA A 56 -0.18 -29.27 -5.91
C ALA A 56 -0.41 -29.26 -4.38
N GLY A 57 -0.79 -28.10 -3.85
CA GLY A 57 -0.97 -27.86 -2.43
C GLY A 57 -2.37 -27.33 -2.15
N PHE A 58 -2.83 -27.57 -0.93
CA PHE A 58 -4.10 -27.04 -0.44
C PHE A 58 -3.92 -25.55 -0.13
N GLU A 59 -4.28 -24.67 -1.06
CA GLU A 59 -4.25 -23.23 -0.83
C GLU A 59 -5.39 -22.86 0.14
N ALA A 60 -5.03 -22.26 1.28
CA ALA A 60 -6.00 -21.64 2.18
C ALA A 60 -6.86 -20.62 1.41
N PRO A 61 -8.02 -20.19 1.93
CA PRO A 61 -8.64 -18.97 1.44
C PRO A 61 -7.57 -17.88 1.40
N GLU A 62 -7.56 -17.03 0.38
CA GLU A 62 -6.79 -15.79 0.44
C GLU A 62 -7.37 -14.97 1.61
N ILE A 63 -6.82 -15.16 2.82
CA ILE A 63 -7.34 -14.56 4.05
C ILE A 63 -7.46 -13.05 3.89
N GLY A 64 -6.54 -12.43 3.12
CA GLY A 64 -6.63 -11.03 2.73
C GLY A 64 -7.94 -10.69 2.03
N THR A 65 -8.28 -11.42 0.96
CA THR A 65 -9.51 -11.25 0.18
C THR A 65 -10.77 -11.42 1.04
N PHE A 66 -10.80 -12.40 1.94
CA PHE A 66 -11.90 -12.57 2.89
C PHE A 66 -12.04 -11.36 3.85
N ILE A 67 -10.92 -10.89 4.39
CA ILE A 67 -10.91 -9.77 5.36
C ILE A 67 -11.29 -8.46 4.67
N HIS A 68 -10.81 -8.21 3.45
CA HIS A 68 -11.21 -7.07 2.61
C HIS A 68 -12.72 -7.08 2.38
N TYR A 69 -13.25 -8.21 1.85
CA TYR A 69 -14.69 -8.39 1.65
C TYR A 69 -15.48 -8.09 2.92
N LEU A 70 -15.06 -8.63 4.06
CA LEU A 70 -15.79 -8.46 5.31
C LEU A 70 -15.80 -6.99 5.76
N LEU A 71 -14.63 -6.33 5.76
CA LEU A 71 -14.50 -4.95 6.22
C LEU A 71 -15.31 -3.99 5.35
N GLU A 72 -15.28 -4.18 4.03
CA GLU A 72 -16.04 -3.36 3.09
C GLU A 72 -17.55 -3.53 3.26
N ASN A 73 -18.03 -4.78 3.29
CA ASN A 73 -19.45 -5.05 3.35
C ASN A 73 -20.06 -4.62 4.69
N VAL A 74 -19.35 -4.86 5.81
CA VAL A 74 -19.79 -4.36 7.12
C VAL A 74 -19.78 -2.82 7.12
N ALA A 75 -18.75 -2.18 6.57
CA ALA A 75 -18.68 -0.73 6.54
C ALA A 75 -19.78 -0.08 5.68
N ARG A 76 -20.14 -0.69 4.54
CA ARG A 76 -21.30 -0.27 3.73
C ARG A 76 -22.60 -0.40 4.50
N GLU A 77 -22.81 -1.54 5.16
CA GLU A 77 -24.04 -1.80 5.91
C GLU A 77 -24.19 -0.85 7.11
N VAL A 78 -23.11 -0.61 7.85
CA VAL A 78 -23.10 0.34 8.98
C VAL A 78 -23.41 1.77 8.51
N LYS A 79 -22.88 2.17 7.34
CA LYS A 79 -23.22 3.48 6.74
C LYS A 79 -24.71 3.61 6.45
N ILE A 80 -25.35 2.56 5.91
CA ILE A 80 -26.80 2.52 5.65
C ILE A 80 -27.60 2.64 6.96
N ARG A 81 -27.10 2.06 8.05
CA ARG A 81 -27.72 2.08 9.39
C ARG A 81 -27.50 3.36 10.19
N GLY A 82 -26.97 4.42 9.56
CA GLY A 82 -26.76 5.72 10.21
C GLY A 82 -25.35 5.95 10.76
N GLY A 83 -24.39 5.08 10.44
CA GLY A 83 -22.98 5.24 10.76
C GLY A 83 -22.52 4.52 12.03
N TRP A 84 -21.22 4.61 12.30
CA TRP A 84 -20.54 3.82 13.34
C TRP A 84 -20.97 4.15 14.77
N ALA A 85 -21.35 5.40 15.04
CA ALA A 85 -21.90 5.81 16.33
C ALA A 85 -23.31 5.23 16.61
N ALA A 86 -24.03 4.79 15.58
CA ALA A 86 -25.39 4.25 15.72
C ALA A 86 -25.42 2.72 15.92
N VAL A 87 -24.37 2.00 15.51
CA VAL A 87 -24.34 0.52 15.54
C VAL A 87 -23.67 0.02 16.81
N GLN A 88 -24.41 -0.74 17.62
CA GLN A 88 -23.90 -1.29 18.88
C GLN A 88 -23.10 -2.58 18.66
N GLN A 89 -22.25 -2.96 19.62
CA GLN A 89 -21.41 -4.17 19.51
C GLN A 89 -22.18 -5.47 19.20
N PRO A 90 -23.36 -5.75 19.79
CA PRO A 90 -24.12 -6.96 19.45
C PRO A 90 -24.54 -7.00 17.98
N GLU A 91 -24.94 -5.85 17.42
CA GLU A 91 -25.33 -5.71 16.02
C GLU A 91 -24.12 -5.86 15.10
N LEU A 92 -22.99 -5.24 15.46
CA LEU A 92 -21.73 -5.39 14.71
C LEU A 92 -21.30 -6.87 14.66
N ARG A 93 -21.42 -7.59 15.77
CA ARG A 93 -21.12 -9.03 15.85
C ARG A 93 -22.04 -9.85 14.94
N GLN A 94 -23.32 -9.48 14.86
CA GLN A 94 -24.27 -10.11 13.96
C GLN A 94 -23.90 -9.86 12.49
N LEU A 95 -23.57 -8.62 12.12
CA LEU A 95 -23.12 -8.28 10.77
C LEU A 95 -21.87 -9.06 10.36
N VAL A 96 -20.87 -9.14 11.24
CA VAL A 96 -19.66 -9.92 10.98
C VAL A 96 -20.00 -11.39 10.71
N ARG A 97 -20.90 -11.97 11.51
CA ARG A 97 -21.34 -13.36 11.33
C ARG A 97 -22.06 -13.53 9.99
N GLU A 98 -22.99 -12.63 9.67
CA GLU A 98 -23.79 -12.68 8.45
C GLU A 98 -22.90 -12.64 7.19
N TYR A 99 -22.00 -11.66 7.10
CA TYR A 99 -21.10 -11.53 5.96
C TYR A 99 -20.03 -12.63 5.91
N THR A 100 -19.62 -13.19 7.05
CA THR A 100 -18.76 -14.39 7.07
C THR A 100 -19.49 -15.59 6.49
N ASP A 101 -20.73 -15.83 6.93
CA ASP A 101 -21.54 -16.95 6.45
C ASP A 101 -21.91 -16.77 4.97
N ARG A 102 -22.10 -15.52 4.52
CA ARG A 102 -22.33 -15.17 3.12
C ARG A 102 -21.11 -15.46 2.25
N TYR A 103 -19.92 -14.97 2.64
CA TYR A 103 -18.67 -15.24 1.92
C TYR A 103 -18.41 -16.74 1.77
N ALA A 104 -18.63 -17.51 2.85
CA ALA A 104 -18.47 -18.96 2.80
C ALA A 104 -19.40 -19.65 1.79
N ARG A 105 -20.61 -19.12 1.60
CA ARG A 105 -21.58 -19.69 0.64
C ARG A 105 -21.36 -19.23 -0.79
N GLU A 106 -20.98 -17.97 -0.99
CA GLU A 106 -20.96 -17.31 -2.30
C GLU A 106 -19.57 -17.33 -2.95
N GLU A 107 -18.50 -17.20 -2.15
CA GLU A 107 -17.12 -16.98 -2.66
C GLU A 107 -16.22 -18.22 -2.50
N ILE A 108 -16.61 -19.21 -1.69
CA ILE A 108 -15.83 -20.43 -1.49
C ILE A 108 -16.48 -21.61 -2.22
N ASP A 109 -15.93 -21.95 -3.38
CA ASP A 109 -16.37 -23.08 -4.20
C ASP A 109 -16.42 -24.38 -3.41
N GLY A 110 -17.61 -25.00 -3.37
CA GLY A 110 -17.83 -26.27 -2.68
C GLY A 110 -17.52 -26.22 -1.19
N TYR A 111 -17.80 -25.10 -0.50
CA TYR A 111 -17.51 -24.94 0.94
C TYR A 111 -17.98 -26.14 1.80
N GLN A 112 -19.16 -26.69 1.51
CA GLN A 112 -19.70 -27.86 2.22
C GLN A 112 -18.94 -29.16 1.93
N GLU A 113 -18.24 -29.24 0.81
CA GLU A 113 -17.42 -30.38 0.39
C GLU A 113 -15.98 -30.27 0.91
N LYS A 114 -15.58 -29.10 1.44
CA LYS A 114 -14.25 -28.92 2.04
C LYS A 114 -14.08 -29.78 3.28
N SER A 115 -12.82 -30.12 3.58
CA SER A 115 -12.48 -30.93 4.77
C SER A 115 -12.95 -30.28 6.08
N ALA A 116 -13.19 -31.11 7.10
CA ALA A 116 -13.50 -30.62 8.45
C ALA A 116 -12.42 -29.66 8.99
N ARG A 117 -11.14 -29.93 8.67
CA ARG A 117 -10.01 -29.04 9.01
C ARG A 117 -10.17 -27.66 8.37
N PHE A 118 -10.53 -27.57 7.09
CA PHE A 118 -10.73 -26.29 6.42
C PHE A 118 -11.87 -25.50 7.06
N ARG A 119 -13.04 -26.13 7.25
CA ARG A 119 -14.20 -25.48 7.87
C ARG A 119 -13.89 -25.02 9.29
N TYR A 120 -13.11 -25.78 10.04
CA TYR A 120 -12.62 -25.38 11.36
C TYR A 120 -11.69 -24.16 11.30
N LEU A 121 -10.70 -24.17 10.40
CA LEU A 121 -9.77 -23.04 10.23
C LEU A 121 -10.52 -21.77 9.77
N PHE A 122 -11.47 -21.91 8.85
CA PHE A 122 -12.31 -20.79 8.41
C PHE A 122 -13.21 -20.27 9.54
N SER A 123 -13.84 -21.15 10.32
CA SER A 123 -14.61 -20.77 11.51
C SER A 123 -13.76 -20.01 12.53
N ARG A 124 -12.48 -20.39 12.70
CA ARG A 124 -11.53 -19.66 13.55
C ARG A 124 -11.25 -18.25 13.04
N LEU A 125 -11.24 -18.02 11.72
CA LEU A 125 -11.07 -16.67 11.15
C LEU A 125 -12.20 -15.74 11.59
N ARG A 126 -13.41 -16.22 11.85
CA ARG A 126 -14.53 -15.38 12.31
C ARG A 126 -14.21 -14.59 13.57
N THR A 127 -13.57 -15.22 14.56
CA THR A 127 -13.20 -14.54 15.82
C THR A 127 -12.14 -13.47 15.57
N ALA A 128 -11.11 -13.80 14.80
CA ALA A 128 -10.07 -12.84 14.42
C ALA A 128 -10.64 -11.68 13.60
N ALA A 129 -11.55 -11.98 12.68
CA ALA A 129 -12.20 -11.01 11.81
C ALA A 129 -13.13 -10.06 12.58
N TYR A 130 -13.84 -10.57 13.60
CA TYR A 130 -14.62 -9.71 14.49
C TYR A 130 -13.74 -8.69 15.22
N ALA A 131 -12.59 -9.11 15.76
CA ALA A 131 -11.67 -8.20 16.44
C ALA A 131 -11.14 -7.09 15.51
N ILE A 132 -10.87 -7.42 14.24
CA ILE A 132 -10.44 -6.43 13.22
C ILE A 132 -11.57 -5.44 12.92
N VAL A 133 -12.80 -5.93 12.74
CA VAL A 133 -13.97 -5.09 12.48
C VAL A 133 -14.31 -4.20 13.69
N GLU A 134 -14.17 -4.72 14.90
CA GLU A 134 -14.36 -3.97 16.15
C GLU A 134 -13.33 -2.85 16.30
N ASP A 135 -12.06 -3.09 15.97
CA ASP A 135 -11.01 -2.06 15.95
C ASP A 135 -11.31 -0.96 14.93
N MET A 136 -11.74 -1.33 13.72
CA MET A 136 -12.15 -0.37 12.69
C MET A 136 -13.39 0.43 13.11
N ALA A 137 -14.37 -0.21 13.76
CA ALA A 137 -15.56 0.46 14.26
C ALA A 137 -15.22 1.46 15.37
N GLY A 138 -14.30 1.12 16.27
CA GLY A 138 -13.80 2.02 17.31
C GLY A 138 -13.14 3.28 16.72
N GLU A 139 -12.30 3.11 15.69
CA GLU A 139 -11.69 4.24 14.96
C GLU A 139 -12.75 5.14 14.33
N LEU A 140 -13.64 4.56 13.52
CA LEU A 140 -14.60 5.33 12.73
C LEU A 140 -15.73 5.94 13.56
N ALA A 141 -15.98 5.44 14.78
CA ALA A 141 -16.93 6.04 15.71
C ALA A 141 -16.41 7.35 16.34
N GLN A 142 -15.10 7.61 16.29
CA GLN A 142 -14.45 8.82 16.82
C GLN A 142 -13.82 9.67 15.71
N SER A 143 -14.39 9.58 14.51
CA SER A 143 -13.88 10.20 13.29
C SER A 143 -15.02 10.88 12.55
N ASP A 144 -14.78 12.09 12.07
CA ASP A 144 -15.64 12.80 11.15
C ASP A 144 -15.37 12.38 9.70
N PHE A 145 -14.23 11.73 9.44
CA PHE A 145 -13.99 11.01 8.18
C PHE A 145 -14.87 9.76 8.14
N SER A 146 -15.58 9.59 7.02
CA SER A 146 -16.42 8.41 6.78
C SER A 146 -16.04 7.72 5.46
N PRO A 147 -16.21 6.40 5.32
CA PRO A 147 -15.96 5.73 4.05
C PRO A 147 -16.86 6.28 2.93
N VAL A 148 -16.25 6.84 1.89
CA VAL A 148 -16.95 7.41 0.72
C VAL A 148 -16.86 6.51 -0.50
N ALA A 149 -15.81 5.69 -0.58
CA ALA A 149 -15.62 4.70 -1.63
C ALA A 149 -14.90 3.47 -1.08
N PHE A 150 -15.19 2.31 -1.66
CA PHE A 150 -14.46 1.07 -1.44
C PHE A 150 -14.11 0.49 -2.79
N GLU A 151 -12.98 -0.21 -2.86
CA GLU A 151 -12.59 -0.94 -4.06
C GLU A 151 -12.56 -0.02 -5.30
N LEU A 152 -12.11 1.22 -5.11
CA LEU A 152 -12.13 2.28 -6.12
C LEU A 152 -11.01 2.04 -7.15
N GLY A 153 -11.40 1.75 -8.38
CA GLY A 153 -10.53 1.43 -9.49
C GLY A 153 -10.05 2.66 -10.26
N PHE A 154 -8.77 2.63 -10.61
CA PHE A 154 -8.09 3.60 -11.47
C PHE A 154 -7.67 2.90 -12.75
N GLY A 155 -8.14 3.39 -13.90
CA GLY A 155 -7.85 2.79 -15.20
C GLY A 155 -8.48 1.42 -15.42
N GLY A 156 -8.14 0.82 -16.57
CA GLY A 156 -8.76 -0.44 -17.01
C GLY A 156 -10.17 -0.25 -17.57
N LYS A 157 -10.84 -1.36 -17.92
CA LYS A 157 -12.17 -1.33 -18.53
C LYS A 157 -13.28 -0.90 -17.57
N ASP A 158 -13.10 -1.20 -16.28
CA ASP A 158 -14.12 -1.01 -15.23
C ASP A 158 -13.67 0.01 -14.15
N GLY A 159 -12.61 0.77 -14.41
CA GLY A 159 -12.12 1.80 -13.50
C GLY A 159 -13.06 3.00 -13.45
N GLN A 160 -13.43 3.43 -12.24
CA GLN A 160 -14.27 4.60 -12.02
C GLN A 160 -13.49 5.92 -12.23
N LEU A 161 -12.18 5.89 -12.01
CA LEU A 161 -11.26 7.00 -12.26
C LEU A 161 -10.30 6.66 -13.39
N PRO A 162 -9.77 7.67 -14.13
CA PRO A 162 -8.82 7.43 -15.21
C PRO A 162 -7.51 6.81 -14.68
N ALA A 163 -6.78 6.12 -15.56
CA ALA A 163 -5.41 5.69 -15.27
C ALA A 163 -4.47 6.90 -15.21
N VAL A 164 -3.52 6.88 -14.28
CA VAL A 164 -2.38 7.80 -14.32
C VAL A 164 -1.55 7.45 -15.53
N THR A 165 -1.37 8.40 -16.45
CA THR A 165 -0.65 8.17 -17.69
C THR A 165 0.47 9.18 -17.83
N ILE A 166 1.68 8.69 -18.00
CA ILE A 166 2.85 9.51 -18.32
C ILE A 166 3.41 9.07 -19.68
N THR A 167 4.13 9.98 -20.34
CA THR A 167 4.80 9.69 -21.61
C THR A 167 6.26 10.10 -21.50
N GLU A 168 7.16 9.18 -21.89
CA GLU A 168 8.61 9.39 -21.90
C GLU A 168 9.16 8.90 -23.25
N GLY A 169 9.56 9.85 -24.11
CA GLY A 169 9.89 9.54 -25.51
C GLY A 169 8.73 8.85 -26.23
N ASP A 170 8.99 7.70 -26.85
CA ASP A 170 7.98 6.89 -27.54
C ASP A 170 7.21 5.94 -26.61
N GLN A 171 7.54 5.91 -25.32
CA GLN A 171 6.91 5.03 -24.35
C GLN A 171 5.82 5.74 -23.58
N ARG A 172 4.63 5.13 -23.57
CA ARG A 172 3.55 5.51 -22.68
C ARG A 172 3.51 4.54 -21.51
N LEU A 173 3.51 5.05 -20.28
CA LEU A 173 3.27 4.25 -19.08
C LEU A 173 1.90 4.61 -18.52
N SER A 174 1.05 3.61 -18.31
CA SER A 174 -0.29 3.75 -17.78
C SER A 174 -0.42 2.93 -16.51
N VAL A 175 -0.65 3.59 -15.38
CA VAL A 175 -0.84 2.94 -14.08
C VAL A 175 -2.31 2.74 -13.81
N SER A 176 -2.66 1.48 -13.59
CA SER A 176 -3.97 1.06 -13.11
C SER A 176 -3.86 0.43 -11.73
N GLY A 177 -4.93 0.49 -10.96
CA GLY A 177 -4.93 -0.05 -9.61
C GLY A 177 -6.27 0.04 -8.95
N LYS A 178 -6.31 -0.39 -7.69
CA LYS A 178 -7.51 -0.40 -6.87
C LYS A 178 -7.13 0.04 -5.46
N VAL A 179 -7.94 0.92 -4.90
CA VAL A 179 -7.86 1.35 -3.51
C VAL A 179 -8.89 0.58 -2.70
N ASP A 180 -8.45 -0.07 -1.62
CA ASP A 180 -9.35 -0.82 -0.72
C ASP A 180 -10.44 0.09 -0.15
N ARG A 181 -10.07 1.23 0.45
CA ARG A 181 -11.00 2.20 1.02
C ARG A 181 -10.54 3.64 0.89
N VAL A 182 -11.48 4.54 0.58
CA VAL A 182 -11.30 5.99 0.63
C VAL A 182 -12.24 6.54 1.69
N ASP A 183 -11.68 7.23 2.68
CA ASP A 183 -12.47 7.98 3.66
C ASP A 183 -12.46 9.47 3.33
N GLY A 184 -13.57 10.15 3.55
CA GLY A 184 -13.74 11.56 3.25
C GLY A 184 -14.37 12.36 4.38
N TRP A 185 -13.90 13.60 4.53
CA TRP A 185 -14.48 14.63 5.41
C TRP A 185 -14.75 15.90 4.59
N LEU A 186 -16.02 16.27 4.45
CA LEU A 186 -16.44 17.47 3.73
C LEU A 186 -16.45 18.65 4.69
N HIS A 187 -15.57 19.62 4.46
CA HIS A 187 -15.43 20.80 5.31
C HIS A 187 -15.13 22.04 4.45
N ASP A 188 -15.83 23.14 4.71
CA ASP A 188 -15.67 24.42 3.99
C ASP A 188 -15.67 24.29 2.46
N GLY A 189 -16.55 23.43 1.93
CA GLY A 189 -16.69 23.20 0.49
C GLY A 189 -15.56 22.40 -0.15
N ARG A 190 -14.65 21.82 0.63
CA ARG A 190 -13.57 20.93 0.18
C ARG A 190 -13.72 19.55 0.79
N LEU A 191 -13.40 18.52 0.01
CA LEU A 191 -13.43 17.14 0.47
C LEU A 191 -12.01 16.67 0.78
N TYR A 192 -11.73 16.52 2.06
CA TYR A 192 -10.46 15.98 2.56
C TYR A 192 -10.51 14.47 2.42
N LEU A 193 -9.59 13.87 1.66
CA LEU A 193 -9.57 12.44 1.39
C LEU A 193 -8.34 11.76 1.99
N ARG A 194 -8.55 10.60 2.62
CA ARG A 194 -7.47 9.69 2.98
C ARG A 194 -7.67 8.33 2.31
N VAL A 195 -6.57 7.72 1.88
CA VAL A 195 -6.54 6.38 1.29
C VAL A 195 -6.18 5.39 2.39
N VAL A 196 -6.97 4.32 2.52
CA VAL A 196 -6.76 3.27 3.52
C VAL A 196 -6.60 1.93 2.82
N ASP A 197 -5.59 1.17 3.22
CA ASP A 197 -5.31 -0.17 2.69
C ASP A 197 -5.21 -1.16 3.87
N TYR A 198 -5.88 -2.30 3.72
CA TYR A 198 -6.00 -3.30 4.77
C TYR A 198 -4.88 -4.34 4.63
N LYS A 199 -4.03 -4.44 5.67
CA LYS A 199 -2.90 -5.39 5.67
C LYS A 199 -3.04 -6.45 6.75
N THR A 200 -3.17 -7.71 6.30
CA THR A 200 -3.15 -8.91 7.17
C THR A 200 -1.74 -9.22 7.69
N GLY A 201 -0.71 -8.80 6.96
CA GLY A 201 0.69 -8.84 7.40
C GLY A 201 1.10 -7.56 8.13
N LYS A 202 2.32 -7.55 8.67
CA LYS A 202 2.94 -6.30 9.11
C LYS A 202 3.40 -5.52 7.87
N LYS A 203 2.94 -4.27 7.74
CA LYS A 203 3.42 -3.32 6.75
C LYS A 203 3.65 -1.99 7.42
N SER A 204 4.84 -1.43 7.21
CA SER A 204 5.18 -0.07 7.61
C SER A 204 5.19 0.85 6.39
N PHE A 205 4.82 2.11 6.63
CA PHE A 205 5.13 3.24 5.78
C PHE A 205 6.51 3.76 6.18
N ASP A 206 7.52 3.53 5.35
CA ASP A 206 8.92 3.82 5.65
C ASP A 206 9.47 4.89 4.69
N LEU A 207 9.97 6.00 5.23
CA LEU A 207 10.55 7.09 4.44
C LEU A 207 11.82 6.66 3.70
N SER A 208 12.55 5.69 4.25
CA SER A 208 13.72 5.09 3.63
C SER A 208 13.32 4.30 2.39
N ASP A 209 12.23 3.53 2.45
CA ASP A 209 11.70 2.83 1.27
C ASP A 209 11.26 3.81 0.18
N LEU A 210 10.51 4.85 0.58
CA LEU A 210 9.98 5.86 -0.33
C LEU A 210 11.10 6.64 -1.05
N ARG A 211 12.20 6.93 -0.35
CA ARG A 211 13.40 7.55 -0.95
C ARG A 211 13.98 6.71 -2.10
N TYR A 212 13.76 5.40 -2.10
CA TYR A 212 14.23 4.49 -3.14
C TYR A 212 13.11 4.05 -4.10
N GLY A 213 11.95 4.69 -4.02
CA GLY A 213 10.79 4.46 -4.89
C GLY A 213 9.99 3.20 -4.56
N LEU A 214 10.14 2.65 -3.36
CA LEU A 214 9.37 1.51 -2.87
C LEU A 214 8.15 1.97 -2.08
N GLY A 215 7.04 1.25 -2.18
CA GLY A 215 5.85 1.51 -1.36
C GLY A 215 5.09 2.77 -1.77
N ILE A 216 5.30 3.29 -2.98
CA ILE A 216 4.66 4.53 -3.46
C ILE A 216 3.17 4.36 -3.81
N GLN A 217 2.64 3.14 -3.78
CA GLN A 217 1.26 2.79 -4.13
C GLN A 217 0.21 3.75 -3.57
N MET A 218 0.22 3.93 -2.24
CA MET A 218 -0.83 4.68 -1.55
C MET A 218 -0.75 6.17 -1.88
N LEU A 219 0.47 6.69 -2.02
CA LEU A 219 0.71 8.09 -2.39
C LEU A 219 0.24 8.35 -3.82
N LEU A 220 0.54 7.43 -4.74
CA LEU A 220 0.05 7.52 -6.10
C LEU A 220 -1.48 7.63 -6.14
N TYR A 221 -2.18 6.77 -5.41
CA TYR A 221 -3.63 6.83 -5.33
C TYR A 221 -4.13 8.13 -4.71
N LEU A 222 -3.52 8.59 -3.61
CA LEU A 222 -3.90 9.84 -2.97
C LEU A 222 -3.75 11.04 -3.91
N PHE A 223 -2.64 11.15 -4.63
CA PHE A 223 -2.41 12.26 -5.56
C PHE A 223 -3.23 12.13 -6.84
N THR A 224 -3.57 10.91 -7.26
CA THR A 224 -4.54 10.71 -8.36
C THR A 224 -5.93 11.18 -7.94
N LEU A 225 -6.34 10.93 -6.69
CA LEU A 225 -7.60 11.45 -6.15
C LEU A 225 -7.60 12.98 -6.06
N GLU A 226 -6.47 13.60 -5.69
CA GLU A 226 -6.32 15.05 -5.69
C GLU A 226 -6.56 15.64 -7.09
N GLN A 227 -5.98 15.03 -8.13
CA GLN A 227 -6.07 15.52 -9.51
C GLN A 227 -7.45 15.24 -10.14
N GLU A 228 -7.94 14.01 -10.04
CA GLU A 228 -9.07 13.51 -10.83
C GLU A 228 -10.36 13.34 -10.01
N GLY A 229 -10.23 13.26 -8.69
CA GLY A 229 -11.33 12.93 -7.78
C GLY A 229 -12.46 13.97 -7.76
N ARG A 230 -12.21 15.21 -8.18
CA ARG A 230 -13.27 16.24 -8.28
C ARG A 230 -14.39 15.81 -9.22
N SER A 231 -14.06 15.17 -10.34
CA SER A 231 -15.05 14.71 -11.32
C SER A 231 -15.97 13.63 -10.75
N TYR A 232 -15.44 12.82 -9.83
CA TYR A 232 -16.13 11.69 -9.22
C TYR A 232 -16.90 12.08 -7.95
N PHE A 233 -16.29 12.89 -7.07
CA PHE A 233 -16.89 13.27 -5.78
C PHE A 233 -17.66 14.58 -5.82
N GLY A 234 -17.48 15.42 -6.85
CA GLY A 234 -18.18 16.70 -7.00
C GLY A 234 -17.59 17.87 -6.20
N TYR A 235 -16.48 17.67 -5.48
CA TYR A 235 -15.84 18.69 -4.64
C TYR A 235 -14.35 18.85 -5.00
N PRO A 236 -13.75 20.04 -4.78
CA PRO A 236 -12.30 20.17 -4.73
C PRO A 236 -11.74 19.21 -3.67
N ILE A 237 -10.74 18.41 -4.06
CA ILE A 237 -10.13 17.40 -3.20
C ILE A 237 -8.92 18.00 -2.49
N VAL A 238 -8.77 17.68 -1.21
CA VAL A 238 -7.54 17.94 -0.44
C VAL A 238 -6.94 16.61 0.00
N PRO A 239 -5.68 16.29 -0.35
CA PRO A 239 -5.05 15.07 0.09
C PRO A 239 -4.78 15.16 1.60
N ALA A 240 -5.44 14.30 2.38
CA ALA A 240 -5.39 14.32 3.85
C ALA A 240 -4.51 13.22 4.43
N GLY A 241 -4.24 12.12 3.69
CA GLY A 241 -3.27 11.13 4.12
C GLY A 241 -3.41 9.75 3.52
N VAL A 242 -2.48 8.87 3.89
CA VAL A 242 -2.44 7.45 3.54
C VAL A 242 -2.23 6.63 4.80
N LEU A 243 -3.00 5.55 4.98
CA LEU A 243 -2.94 4.70 6.17
C LEU A 243 -3.00 3.22 5.79
N TYR A 244 -2.03 2.44 6.26
CA TYR A 244 -2.16 1.00 6.38
C TYR A 244 -2.91 0.68 7.67
N HIS A 245 -4.08 0.06 7.51
CA HIS A 245 -4.88 -0.44 8.62
C HIS A 245 -4.49 -1.90 8.93
N PRO A 246 -4.06 -2.21 10.17
CA PRO A 246 -3.70 -3.57 10.57
C PRO A 246 -4.91 -4.50 10.59
N ALA A 247 -5.11 -5.27 9.51
CA ALA A 247 -6.22 -6.19 9.36
C ALA A 247 -5.85 -7.59 9.89
N ARG A 248 -5.35 -7.66 11.13
CA ARG A 248 -4.80 -8.89 11.73
C ARG A 248 -5.04 -8.99 13.22
N GLU A 249 -5.16 -10.22 13.70
CA GLU A 249 -5.10 -10.50 15.14
C GLU A 249 -3.67 -10.25 15.67
N VAL A 250 -3.57 -9.53 16.78
CA VAL A 250 -2.28 -9.25 17.43
C VAL A 250 -2.06 -10.23 18.57
N ILE A 251 -1.07 -11.10 18.41
CA ILE A 251 -0.54 -11.93 19.49
C ILE A 251 0.72 -11.25 20.02
N LEU A 252 0.62 -10.68 21.23
CA LEU A 252 1.76 -10.06 21.90
C LEU A 252 2.62 -11.10 22.61
N LYS A 253 3.94 -10.96 22.45
CA LYS A 253 4.90 -11.61 23.35
C LYS A 253 5.11 -10.67 24.54
N ALA A 254 4.52 -11.02 25.67
CA ALA A 254 4.60 -10.25 26.91
C ALA A 254 4.84 -11.18 28.10
N ASP A 255 5.40 -10.62 29.17
CA ASP A 255 5.57 -11.33 30.43
C ASP A 255 4.23 -11.72 31.03
N ARG A 256 4.17 -12.88 31.70
CA ARG A 256 2.93 -13.37 32.34
C ARG A 256 2.36 -12.40 33.38
N GLY A 257 3.21 -11.57 34.00
CA GLY A 257 2.84 -10.57 35.00
C GLY A 257 2.66 -9.15 34.46
N ILE A 258 2.51 -8.98 33.14
CA ILE A 258 2.26 -7.65 32.57
C ILE A 258 0.98 -7.05 33.17
N GLN A 259 1.07 -5.79 33.59
CA GLN A 259 -0.08 -5.09 34.14
C GLN A 259 -1.13 -4.86 33.04
N PRO A 260 -2.44 -4.96 33.33
CA PRO A 260 -3.51 -4.83 32.33
C PRO A 260 -3.40 -3.56 31.47
N GLU A 261 -3.07 -2.43 32.10
CA GLU A 261 -2.89 -1.13 31.43
C GLU A 261 -1.73 -1.17 30.42
N LYS A 262 -0.59 -1.76 30.81
CA LYS A 262 0.57 -1.90 29.92
C LYS A 262 0.29 -2.86 28.76
N LEU A 263 -0.48 -3.92 29.01
CA LEU A 263 -0.92 -4.83 27.97
C LEU A 263 -1.82 -4.14 26.96
N GLN A 264 -2.78 -3.33 27.44
CA GLN A 264 -3.67 -2.56 26.58
C GLN A 264 -2.92 -1.55 25.72
N LEU A 265 -1.97 -0.80 26.32
CA LEU A 265 -1.11 0.13 25.57
C LEU A 265 -0.25 -0.60 24.51
N ALA A 266 0.26 -1.80 24.84
CA ALA A 266 1.01 -2.60 23.88
C ALA A 266 0.14 -3.10 22.72
N LEU A 267 -1.11 -3.49 23.00
CA LEU A 267 -2.08 -3.89 21.97
C LEU A 267 -2.43 -2.71 21.06
N GLN A 268 -2.74 -1.56 21.65
CA GLN A 268 -3.01 -0.31 20.93
C GLN A 268 -1.84 0.08 20.04
N SER A 269 -0.62 0.05 20.57
CA SER A 269 0.60 0.35 19.79
C SER A 269 0.79 -0.61 18.60
N ALA A 270 0.46 -1.89 18.77
CA ALA A 270 0.58 -2.89 17.72
C ALA A 270 -0.52 -2.82 16.63
N LEU A 271 -1.65 -2.18 16.95
CA LEU A 271 -2.78 -1.89 16.06
C LEU A 271 -2.78 -0.45 15.51
N ARG A 272 -1.84 0.38 15.97
CA ARG A 272 -1.65 1.73 15.47
C ARG A 272 -1.44 1.69 13.96
N ARG A 273 -2.09 2.61 13.24
CA ARG A 273 -1.98 2.67 11.78
C ARG A 273 -0.55 3.06 11.42
N SER A 274 -0.11 2.66 10.24
CA SER A 274 1.17 3.11 9.70
C SER A 274 0.91 3.95 8.45
N GLY A 275 1.51 5.12 8.34
CA GLY A 275 1.19 6.01 7.24
C GLY A 275 1.68 7.44 7.44
N MET A 276 1.11 8.34 6.66
CA MET A 276 1.39 9.76 6.67
C MET A 276 0.07 10.54 6.52
N VAL A 277 -0.15 11.53 7.37
CA VAL A 277 -1.36 12.37 7.36
C VAL A 277 -1.02 13.86 7.33
N LEU A 278 -1.96 14.68 6.87
CA LEU A 278 -1.83 16.12 6.81
C LEU A 278 -1.70 16.69 8.23
N SER A 279 -0.68 17.50 8.46
CA SER A 279 -0.32 18.04 9.78
C SER A 279 -1.25 19.14 10.30
N ASP A 280 -2.40 19.35 9.66
CA ASP A 280 -3.39 20.36 10.06
C ASP A 280 -4.15 19.89 11.31
N PRO A 281 -4.12 20.66 12.43
CA PRO A 281 -4.79 20.27 13.67
C PRO A 281 -6.30 20.01 13.54
N GLN A 282 -7.01 20.70 12.64
CA GLN A 282 -8.43 20.45 12.42
C GLN A 282 -8.65 19.12 11.69
N VAL A 283 -7.82 18.85 10.69
CA VAL A 283 -7.88 17.57 9.95
C VAL A 283 -7.54 16.40 10.86
N LEU A 284 -6.54 16.54 11.73
CA LEU A 284 -6.18 15.50 12.70
C LEU A 284 -7.30 15.22 13.69
N ARG A 285 -7.93 16.26 14.25
CA ARG A 285 -9.11 16.09 15.12
C ARG A 285 -10.30 15.50 14.38
N ALA A 286 -10.49 15.83 13.10
CA ALA A 286 -11.54 15.22 12.28
C ALA A 286 -11.25 13.75 11.98
N MET A 287 -9.98 13.34 11.84
CA MET A 287 -9.61 11.93 11.65
C MET A 287 -9.70 11.10 12.93
N GLU A 288 -9.42 11.71 14.08
CA GLU A 288 -9.52 11.10 15.40
C GLU A 288 -9.74 12.23 16.43
N HIS A 289 -10.89 12.25 17.11
CA HIS A 289 -11.26 13.36 18.00
C HIS A 289 -10.24 13.61 19.12
N SER A 290 -9.54 12.56 19.58
CA SER A 290 -8.49 12.62 20.61
C SER A 290 -7.07 12.83 20.08
N ALA A 291 -6.89 13.10 18.78
CA ALA A 291 -5.57 13.08 18.11
C ALA A 291 -4.52 13.98 18.77
N LEU A 292 -4.93 15.12 19.34
CA LEU A 292 -3.99 16.12 19.87
C LEU A 292 -3.71 15.94 21.38
N GLU A 293 -4.51 15.13 22.06
CA GLU A 293 -4.41 14.89 23.49
C GLU A 293 -3.87 13.49 23.78
N SER A 294 -4.41 12.48 23.12
CA SER A 294 -4.08 11.07 23.32
C SER A 294 -4.29 10.28 22.01
N PRO A 295 -3.38 10.43 21.03
CA PRO A 295 -3.54 9.78 19.73
C PRO A 295 -3.46 8.25 19.86
N HIS A 296 -4.54 7.58 19.48
CA HIS A 296 -4.79 6.15 19.64
C HIS A 296 -4.57 5.38 18.33
N TYR A 297 -5.14 5.87 17.23
CA TYR A 297 -5.13 5.18 15.93
C TYR A 297 -4.11 5.77 14.97
N LEU A 298 -4.03 7.10 14.90
CA LEU A 298 -3.18 7.81 13.93
C LEU A 298 -1.68 7.59 14.18
N PRO A 299 -0.84 7.54 13.14
CA PRO A 299 0.61 7.29 13.23
C PRO A 299 1.43 8.49 13.79
N ILE A 300 0.84 9.30 14.66
CA ILE A 300 1.42 10.56 15.14
C ILE A 300 1.85 10.50 16.60
N LYS A 301 2.73 11.41 17.00
CA LYS A 301 3.06 11.70 18.40
C LYS A 301 2.88 13.17 18.67
N VAL A 302 2.24 13.48 19.80
CA VAL A 302 2.14 14.84 20.31
C VAL A 302 3.18 15.02 21.40
N LYS A 303 4.08 15.99 21.22
CA LYS A 303 5.10 16.34 22.20
C LYS A 303 4.52 17.25 23.28
N LYS A 304 5.25 17.40 24.39
CA LYS A 304 4.84 18.23 25.54
C LYS A 304 4.65 19.71 25.20
N ASP A 305 5.33 20.20 24.17
CA ASP A 305 5.23 21.57 23.66
C ASP A 305 4.07 21.77 22.65
N GLY A 306 3.26 20.73 22.41
CA GLY A 306 2.18 20.73 21.44
C GLY A 306 2.63 20.42 20.00
N THR A 307 3.93 20.23 19.76
CA THR A 307 4.45 19.88 18.42
C THR A 307 4.01 18.47 18.04
N ILE A 308 3.51 18.32 16.82
CA ILE A 308 3.12 17.03 16.24
C ILE A 308 4.29 16.48 15.43
N ALA A 309 4.68 15.25 15.71
CA ALA A 309 5.80 14.57 15.08
C ALA A 309 5.41 13.15 14.66
N ASP A 310 6.22 12.54 13.79
CA ASP A 310 6.00 11.23 13.18
C ASP A 310 4.71 11.14 12.33
N GLY A 311 4.80 10.49 11.16
CA GLY A 311 3.61 10.22 10.35
C GLY A 311 2.82 11.45 9.90
N VAL A 312 3.42 12.64 9.87
CA VAL A 312 2.77 13.89 9.42
C VAL A 312 3.54 14.57 8.29
N ALA A 313 2.80 15.30 7.46
CA ALA A 313 3.33 16.19 6.43
C ALA A 313 2.48 17.45 6.30
N SER A 314 3.10 18.60 6.07
CA SER A 314 2.37 19.82 5.70
C SER A 314 1.77 19.72 4.30
N ALA A 315 0.82 20.58 3.96
CA ALA A 315 0.26 20.65 2.60
C ALA A 315 1.35 20.92 1.54
N GLU A 316 2.33 21.78 1.86
CA GLU A 316 3.48 22.04 0.99
C GLU A 316 4.34 20.78 0.78
N GLN A 317 4.60 20.05 1.87
CA GLN A 317 5.35 18.80 1.83
C GLN A 317 4.63 17.73 1.01
N LEU A 318 3.31 17.57 1.17
CA LEU A 318 2.51 16.67 0.34
C LEU A 318 2.58 17.06 -1.14
N GLY A 319 2.49 18.36 -1.46
CA GLY A 319 2.66 18.83 -2.85
C GLY A 319 4.05 18.55 -3.43
N LYS A 320 5.12 18.69 -2.64
CA LYS A 320 6.49 18.31 -3.05
C LYS A 320 6.60 16.79 -3.24
N LEU A 321 6.00 16.01 -2.35
CA LEU A 321 5.97 14.55 -2.43
C LEU A 321 5.22 14.05 -3.66
N GLY A 322 4.12 14.71 -4.05
CA GLY A 322 3.38 14.42 -5.27
C GLY A 322 4.25 14.54 -6.52
N ARG A 323 5.02 15.64 -6.64
CA ARG A 323 5.97 15.82 -7.75
C ARG A 323 7.09 14.77 -7.75
N TYR A 324 7.59 14.42 -6.56
CA TYR A 324 8.59 13.36 -6.46
C TYR A 324 8.04 11.98 -6.89
N VAL A 325 6.80 11.64 -6.51
CA VAL A 325 6.15 10.40 -6.96
C VAL A 325 5.97 10.40 -8.48
N ASP A 326 5.56 11.52 -9.08
CA ASP A 326 5.45 11.67 -10.53
C ASP A 326 6.80 11.44 -11.24
N ARG A 327 7.89 12.03 -10.72
CA ARG A 327 9.24 11.78 -11.24
C ARG A 327 9.65 10.30 -11.17
N LEU A 328 9.30 9.61 -10.09
CA LEU A 328 9.58 8.18 -9.97
C LEU A 328 8.86 7.38 -11.06
N LEU A 329 7.65 7.77 -11.47
CA LEU A 329 6.96 7.15 -12.61
C LEU A 329 7.77 7.35 -13.89
N HIS A 330 8.20 8.57 -14.18
CA HIS A 330 9.03 8.89 -15.34
C HIS A 330 10.36 8.11 -15.33
N GLN A 331 10.99 8.00 -14.17
CA GLN A 331 12.21 7.21 -14.01
C GLN A 331 11.96 5.72 -14.32
N ILE A 332 10.87 5.14 -13.81
CA ILE A 332 10.51 3.74 -14.08
C ILE A 332 10.25 3.52 -15.58
N ALA A 333 9.55 4.46 -16.24
CA ALA A 333 9.33 4.40 -17.68
C ALA A 333 10.67 4.41 -18.45
N ARG A 334 11.60 5.31 -18.10
CA ARG A 334 12.96 5.35 -18.69
C ARG A 334 13.74 4.06 -18.46
N GLU A 335 13.72 3.53 -17.24
CA GLU A 335 14.45 2.31 -16.87
C GLU A 335 14.00 1.12 -17.71
N ILE A 336 12.68 0.88 -17.78
CA ILE A 336 12.09 -0.18 -18.62
C ILE A 336 12.38 0.08 -20.10
N GLY A 337 12.19 1.32 -20.56
CA GLY A 337 12.37 1.71 -21.95
C GLY A 337 13.79 1.57 -22.46
N SER A 338 14.77 1.81 -21.59
CA SER A 338 16.18 1.59 -21.89
C SER A 338 16.58 0.11 -21.94
N GLY A 339 15.63 -0.80 -21.71
CA GLY A 339 15.85 -2.25 -21.71
C GLY A 339 16.66 -2.73 -20.51
N SER A 340 16.58 -2.03 -19.37
CA SER A 340 17.31 -2.41 -18.16
C SER A 340 16.81 -3.77 -17.64
N ILE A 341 17.74 -4.70 -17.50
CA ILE A 341 17.52 -6.01 -16.87
C ILE A 341 18.61 -6.29 -15.82
N ASP A 342 19.20 -5.23 -15.27
CA ASP A 342 20.24 -5.32 -14.24
C ASP A 342 19.78 -6.23 -13.09
N ALA A 343 20.66 -7.09 -12.58
CA ALA A 343 20.39 -7.78 -11.33
C ALA A 343 20.86 -6.88 -10.18
N ASP A 344 19.93 -6.06 -9.71
CA ASP A 344 20.20 -5.00 -8.74
C ASP A 344 19.22 -5.00 -7.54
N PRO A 345 19.21 -6.10 -6.75
CA PRO A 345 18.30 -6.24 -5.63
C PRO A 345 18.51 -5.16 -4.57
N VAL A 346 17.41 -4.65 -4.04
CA VAL A 346 17.45 -3.80 -2.85
C VAL A 346 17.77 -4.61 -1.59
N ALA A 347 18.37 -3.97 -0.60
CA ALA A 347 18.62 -4.54 0.72
C ALA A 347 18.62 -3.48 1.82
N HIS A 348 17.95 -3.75 2.94
CA HIS A 348 18.09 -2.96 4.17
C HIS A 348 19.33 -3.37 4.98
N GLY A 349 19.89 -4.54 4.67
CA GLY A 349 21.13 -5.04 5.23
C GLY A 349 21.52 -6.39 4.63
N PRO A 350 22.64 -6.99 5.08
CA PRO A 350 23.09 -8.27 4.55
C PRO A 350 22.07 -9.41 4.70
N GLN A 351 21.25 -9.34 5.76
CA GLN A 351 20.25 -10.35 6.12
C GLN A 351 18.82 -9.99 5.68
N ASP A 352 18.62 -8.84 5.04
CA ASP A 352 17.32 -8.38 4.53
C ASP A 352 17.51 -7.86 3.11
N ARG A 353 17.57 -8.80 2.17
CA ARG A 353 17.79 -8.57 0.74
C ARG A 353 16.62 -9.13 -0.04
N ALA A 354 16.16 -8.39 -1.05
CA ALA A 354 15.04 -8.80 -1.90
C ALA A 354 15.19 -10.21 -2.49
N CYS A 355 16.42 -10.67 -2.74
CA CYS A 355 16.71 -12.03 -3.24
C CYS A 355 16.20 -13.16 -2.34
N GLN A 356 16.06 -12.95 -1.03
CA GLN A 356 15.60 -13.99 -0.09
C GLN A 356 14.14 -14.42 -0.34
N HIS A 357 13.36 -13.56 -0.99
CA HIS A 357 11.95 -13.78 -1.33
C HIS A 357 11.72 -13.79 -2.84
N CYS A 358 12.78 -14.00 -3.63
CA CYS A 358 12.70 -13.96 -5.10
C CYS A 358 12.65 -15.37 -5.67
N ASP A 359 11.53 -15.73 -6.28
CA ASP A 359 11.33 -17.03 -6.96
C ASP A 359 12.33 -17.26 -8.11
N PHE A 360 12.94 -16.19 -8.62
CA PHE A 360 13.87 -16.22 -9.75
C PHE A 360 15.34 -16.17 -9.33
N ALA A 361 15.66 -16.23 -8.03
CA ALA A 361 17.03 -16.10 -7.53
C ALA A 361 18.00 -17.13 -8.17
N ALA A 362 17.56 -18.38 -8.30
CA ALA A 362 18.36 -19.44 -8.93
C ALA A 362 18.63 -19.19 -10.42
N ALA A 363 17.65 -18.67 -11.15
CA ALA A 363 17.79 -18.33 -12.57
C ALA A 363 18.60 -17.04 -12.80
N CYS A 364 18.58 -16.12 -11.83
CA CYS A 364 19.28 -14.84 -11.90
C CYS A 364 20.80 -15.00 -11.92
N GLY A 365 21.33 -15.98 -11.18
CA GLY A 365 22.77 -16.21 -11.06
C GLY A 365 23.52 -15.01 -10.45
N PHE A 366 22.83 -14.17 -9.66
CA PHE A 366 23.36 -12.94 -9.09
C PHE A 366 24.67 -13.19 -8.32
N GLN A 367 25.70 -12.43 -8.66
CA GLN A 367 26.98 -12.44 -7.95
C GLN A 367 27.45 -11.00 -7.72
N GLU A 368 27.39 -10.56 -6.47
CA GLU A 368 27.72 -9.19 -6.09
C GLU A 368 29.14 -8.81 -6.57
N GLY A 369 29.24 -7.72 -7.36
CA GLY A 369 30.50 -7.24 -7.91
C GLY A 369 30.93 -7.90 -9.24
N ARG A 370 30.14 -8.84 -9.78
CA ARG A 370 30.45 -9.52 -11.05
C ARG A 370 29.47 -9.13 -12.14
N GLY A 371 29.97 -8.80 -13.33
CA GLY A 371 29.14 -8.60 -14.52
C GLY A 371 28.13 -7.43 -14.42
N GLY A 372 28.39 -6.46 -13.53
CA GLY A 372 27.50 -5.31 -13.28
C GLY A 372 26.46 -5.54 -12.17
N ASP A 373 26.36 -6.75 -11.64
CA ASP A 373 25.46 -7.10 -10.55
C ASP A 373 25.88 -6.35 -9.27
N ARG A 374 24.93 -5.63 -8.66
CA ARG A 374 25.18 -4.77 -7.48
C ARG A 374 24.00 -4.83 -6.51
N VAL A 375 24.26 -4.67 -5.23
CA VAL A 375 23.18 -4.50 -4.24
C VAL A 375 22.88 -3.01 -4.09
N ARG A 376 21.59 -2.64 -4.12
CA ARG A 376 21.14 -1.29 -3.80
C ARG A 376 20.76 -1.22 -2.32
N TYR A 377 21.71 -0.79 -1.49
CA TYR A 377 21.47 -0.65 -0.05
C TYR A 377 20.56 0.54 0.24
N ILE A 378 19.43 0.26 0.91
CA ILE A 378 18.50 1.26 1.42
C ILE A 378 19.08 1.81 2.71
N ARG A 379 19.49 3.08 2.68
CA ARG A 379 19.96 3.78 3.88
C ARG A 379 18.77 4.30 4.65
N SER A 380 18.78 4.05 5.96
CA SER A 380 17.83 4.68 6.87
C SER A 380 17.92 6.20 6.74
N VAL A 381 16.77 6.87 6.73
CA VAL A 381 16.69 8.33 6.73
C VAL A 381 15.77 8.80 7.84
N ASP A 382 16.15 9.90 8.48
CA ASP A 382 15.22 10.60 9.36
C ASP A 382 14.25 11.47 8.53
N PRO A 383 13.13 11.94 9.13
CA PRO A 383 12.17 12.77 8.42
C PRO A 383 12.77 14.05 7.83
N GLY A 384 13.71 14.70 8.51
CA GLY A 384 14.35 15.93 8.03
C GLY A 384 15.23 15.70 6.81
N GLU A 385 16.03 14.62 6.82
CA GLU A 385 16.81 14.19 5.66
C GLU A 385 15.93 13.83 4.47
N PHE A 386 14.83 13.09 4.71
CA PHE A 386 13.89 12.72 3.67
C PHE A 386 13.26 13.95 3.01
N TRP A 387 12.79 14.93 3.79
CA TRP A 387 12.15 16.12 3.23
C TRP A 387 13.12 17.02 2.49
N LYS A 388 14.39 17.11 2.92
CA LYS A 388 15.45 17.79 2.14
C LYS A 388 15.68 17.12 0.80
N PHE A 389 15.78 15.79 0.80
CA PHE A 389 15.92 15.01 -0.44
C PHE A 389 14.73 15.24 -1.39
N VAL A 390 13.49 15.13 -0.89
CA VAL A 390 12.28 15.38 -1.70
C VAL A 390 12.26 16.82 -2.23
N GLU A 391 12.73 17.79 -1.44
CA GLU A 391 12.83 19.17 -1.89
C GLU A 391 13.85 19.37 -3.02
N GLU A 392 15.06 18.84 -2.89
CA GLU A 392 16.12 18.88 -3.91
C GLU A 392 15.63 18.25 -5.22
N GLU A 393 15.12 17.02 -5.11
CA GLU A 393 14.48 16.29 -6.18
C GLU A 393 13.40 17.15 -6.84
N SER A 394 12.48 17.74 -6.06
CA SER A 394 11.36 18.54 -6.61
C SER A 394 11.76 19.84 -7.33
N ARG A 395 13.02 20.30 -7.20
CA ARG A 395 13.51 21.56 -7.80
C ARG A 395 14.17 21.38 -9.17
N GLU A 396 14.67 20.20 -9.50
CA GLU A 396 15.42 19.96 -10.75
C GLU A 396 14.57 20.14 -12.03
N GLU A 397 13.24 20.22 -11.92
CA GLU A 397 12.32 20.55 -13.02
C GLU A 397 12.22 22.06 -13.35
N GLY A 398 12.83 22.94 -12.57
CA GLY A 398 12.84 24.38 -12.84
C GLY A 398 13.74 24.82 -14.01
N SER A 399 14.53 23.90 -14.59
CA SER A 399 15.40 24.20 -15.74
C SER A 399 14.81 23.58 -17.00
N PRO A 400 14.03 24.33 -17.81
CA PRO A 400 13.64 23.85 -19.11
C PRO A 400 14.92 23.68 -19.93
N CYS A 401 15.16 22.46 -20.42
CA CYS A 401 16.13 22.24 -21.49
C CYS A 401 15.82 23.24 -22.62
N ARG A 402 16.74 24.19 -22.82
CA ARG A 402 16.81 25.06 -23.99
C ARG A 402 17.51 24.33 -25.13
#